data_AF-A0A6A1UIU8-F1
#
_entry.id   AF-A0A6A1UIU8-F1
#
_cell.length_a   1.000
_cell.length_b   1.000
_cell.length_c   1.000
_cell.angle_alpha   90.00
_cell.angle_beta   90.00
_cell.angle_gamma   90.00
#
_symmetry.space_group_name_H-M   'P 1'
#
loop_
_entity.id
_entity.type
_entity.pdbx_description
1 polymer ?
#
loop_
_entity_poly.entity_id
_entity_poly.type
_entity_poly.pdbx_seq_one_letter_code
_entity_poly.pdbx_strand_id
1 'polypeptide(L)'
;MKLHCDELDLGKDDDWMQGQGLKSLRTLNIYGLPKLVSLPEEGLQNLTSLQDLSINSCKRLETLSRGIQHLTALQTGASLLR
;
A
#
# COMPACT_ATOMS: atom_id res chain seq x y z
N MET A 1 5.25 -5.78 -8.49
CA MET A 1 4.37 -6.12 -7.35
C MET A 1 4.08 -7.60 -7.43
N LYS A 2 4.62 -8.38 -6.50
CA LYS A 2 4.26 -9.79 -6.37
C LYS A 2 3.10 -9.85 -5.38
N LEU A 3 1.88 -9.95 -5.90
CA LEU A 3 0.74 -10.37 -5.10
C LEU A 3 0.84 -11.89 -5.05
N HIS A 4 1.49 -12.43 -4.01
CA HIS A 4 1.16 -13.79 -3.65
C HIS A 4 -0.30 -13.75 -3.22
N CYS A 5 -1.14 -14.69 -3.68
CA CYS A 5 -2.58 -14.69 -3.35
C CYS A 5 -2.87 -14.68 -1.83
N ASP A 6 -1.84 -14.85 -1.00
CA ASP A 6 -1.93 -14.85 0.45
C ASP A 6 -1.37 -13.59 1.15
N GLU A 7 -0.37 -12.91 0.57
CA GLU A 7 0.44 -11.86 1.23
C GLU A 7 0.86 -10.72 0.29
N LEU A 8 1.10 -9.53 0.86
CA LEU A 8 1.57 -8.35 0.13
C LEU A 8 3.07 -8.16 0.37
N ASP A 9 3.87 -8.41 -0.67
CA ASP A 9 5.31 -8.15 -0.63
C ASP A 9 5.65 -6.86 -1.41
N LEU A 10 6.14 -5.86 -0.68
CA LEU A 10 6.69 -4.61 -1.20
C LEU A 10 8.18 -4.46 -0.84
N GLY A 11 8.86 -5.57 -0.51
CA GLY A 11 10.23 -5.64 0.01
C GLY A 11 11.35 -5.31 -0.99
N LYS A 12 12.57 -5.18 -0.45
CA LYS A 12 13.79 -4.64 -1.09
C LYS A 12 14.51 -5.58 -2.08
N ASP A 13 14.10 -6.84 -2.18
CA ASP A 13 14.99 -7.91 -2.67
C ASP A 13 14.89 -8.23 -4.17
N ASP A 14 14.01 -7.55 -4.92
CA ASP A 14 14.02 -7.65 -6.39
C ASP A 14 14.74 -6.42 -6.98
N ASP A 15 15.87 -6.65 -7.65
CA ASP A 15 16.72 -5.69 -8.40
C ASP A 15 15.92 -4.72 -9.31
N TRP A 16 14.67 -5.04 -9.64
CA TRP A 16 13.70 -4.18 -10.35
C TRP A 16 13.19 -2.98 -9.52
N MET A 17 13.43 -2.92 -8.21
CA MET A 17 12.82 -1.94 -7.29
C MET A 17 13.82 -1.14 -6.46
N GLN A 18 14.87 -0.59 -7.07
CA GLN A 18 15.63 0.53 -6.49
C GLN A 18 14.83 1.86 -6.44
N GLY A 19 13.55 1.81 -6.03
CA GLY A 19 12.85 2.94 -5.44
C GLY A 19 12.26 3.98 -6.39
N GLN A 20 12.01 3.68 -7.66
CA GLN A 20 11.32 4.62 -8.57
C GLN A 20 9.99 4.12 -9.16
N GLY A 21 9.83 2.81 -9.38
CA GLY A 21 8.64 2.28 -10.07
C GLY A 21 7.32 2.56 -9.34
N LEU A 22 7.33 2.56 -8.01
CA LEU A 22 6.14 2.79 -7.19
C LEU A 22 5.89 4.28 -6.87
N LYS A 23 6.85 5.17 -7.12
CA LYS A 23 6.70 6.61 -6.86
C LYS A 23 5.61 7.26 -7.70
N SER A 24 5.26 6.66 -8.84
CA SER A 24 4.20 7.15 -9.73
C SER A 24 2.87 6.42 -9.53
N LEU A 25 2.81 5.41 -8.64
CA LEU A 25 1.58 4.67 -8.40
C LEU A 25 0.56 5.58 -7.73
N ARG A 26 -0.60 5.77 -8.36
CA ARG A 26 -1.70 6.58 -7.84
C ARG A 26 -2.76 5.75 -7.12
N THR A 27 -2.93 4.50 -7.50
CA THR A 27 -3.97 3.63 -6.96
C THR A 27 -3.39 2.29 -6.55
N LEU A 28 -3.67 1.85 -5.33
CA LEU A 28 -3.28 0.56 -4.78
C LEU A 28 -4.52 -0.14 -4.25
N ASN A 29 -4.89 -1.23 -4.91
CA ASN A 29 -6.00 -2.07 -4.50
C ASN A 29 -5.46 -3.39 -3.95
N ILE A 30 -5.76 -3.64 -2.69
CA ILE A 30 -5.41 -4.86 -1.97
C ILE A 30 -6.71 -5.61 -1.73
N TYR A 31 -6.85 -6.79 -2.33
CA TYR A 31 -8.08 -7.58 -2.24
C TYR A 31 -7.76 -9.01 -1.84
N GLY A 32 -8.44 -9.51 -0.80
CA GLY A 32 -8.52 -10.94 -0.54
C GLY A 32 -7.20 -11.58 -0.11
N LEU A 33 -6.34 -10.87 0.63
CA LEU A 33 -5.10 -11.44 1.17
C LEU A 33 -5.36 -12.07 2.56
N PRO A 34 -5.52 -13.41 2.66
CA PRO A 34 -5.88 -14.09 3.90
C PRO A 34 -4.79 -14.08 4.96
N LYS A 35 -3.51 -13.85 4.63
CA LYS A 35 -2.41 -13.80 5.61
C LYS A 35 -1.90 -12.38 5.89
N LEU A 36 -2.47 -11.35 5.24
CA LEU A 36 -2.10 -9.96 5.49
C LEU A 36 -2.53 -9.53 6.89
N VAL A 37 -1.56 -9.37 7.79
CA VAL A 37 -1.79 -8.88 9.17
C VAL A 37 -1.60 -7.35 9.27
N SER A 38 -0.64 -6.83 8.51
CA SER A 38 -0.33 -5.41 8.40
C SER A 38 0.29 -5.09 7.03
N LEU A 39 0.30 -3.82 6.64
CA LEU A 39 1.01 -3.39 5.43
C LEU A 39 2.53 -3.32 5.67
N PRO A 40 3.38 -3.57 4.65
CA PRO A 40 4.83 -3.50 4.79
C PRO A 40 5.31 -2.04 4.86
N GLU A 41 5.81 -1.62 6.03
CA GLU A 41 6.19 -0.23 6.34
C GLU A 41 7.20 0.35 5.35
N GLU A 42 8.27 -0.39 5.02
CA GLU A 42 9.33 0.07 4.12
C GLU A 42 8.84 0.26 2.68
N GLY A 43 7.92 -0.60 2.22
CA GLY A 43 7.36 -0.51 0.88
C GLY A 43 6.49 0.72 0.66
N LEU A 44 5.80 1.17 1.71
CA LEU A 44 4.95 2.36 1.66
C LEU A 44 5.75 3.67 1.52
N GLN A 45 7.03 3.69 1.88
CA GLN A 45 7.89 4.87 1.74
C GLN A 45 8.05 5.33 0.29
N ASN A 46 7.90 4.41 -0.67
CA ASN A 46 8.01 4.71 -2.09
C ASN A 46 6.68 5.10 -2.74
N LEU A 47 5.56 5.03 -2.04
CA LEU A 47 4.22 5.30 -2.56
C LEU A 47 3.78 6.76 -2.36
N THR A 48 4.69 7.71 -2.58
CA THR A 48 4.46 9.13 -2.28
C THR A 48 3.44 9.80 -3.19
N SER A 49 3.15 9.25 -4.38
CA SER A 49 2.09 9.76 -5.27
C SER A 49 0.77 9.00 -5.15
N LEU A 50 0.65 8.09 -4.18
CA LEU A 50 -0.54 7.28 -4.01
C LEU A 50 -1.70 8.16 -3.55
N GLN A 51 -2.78 8.18 -4.33
CA GLN A 51 -3.99 8.96 -4.11
C GLN A 51 -5.11 8.09 -3.54
N ASP A 52 -5.19 6.83 -3.99
CA ASP A 52 -6.23 5.90 -3.63
C ASP A 52 -5.62 4.61 -3.06
N LEU A 53 -6.03 4.25 -1.84
CA LEU A 53 -5.70 3.00 -1.20
C LEU A 53 -7.01 2.29 -0.85
N SER A 54 -7.26 1.15 -1.49
CA SER A 54 -8.41 0.31 -1.18
C SER A 54 -7.94 -1.02 -0.61
N ILE A 55 -8.45 -1.39 0.56
CA ILE A 55 -8.16 -2.69 1.18
C ILE A 55 -9.48 -3.38 1.46
N ASN A 56 -9.70 -4.53 0.81
CA ASN A 56 -10.95 -5.27 0.87
C ASN A 56 -10.68 -6.76 1.12
N SER A 57 -11.62 -7.44 1.76
CA SER A 57 -11.59 -8.90 1.95
C SER A 57 -10.31 -9.45 2.62
N CYS A 58 -9.54 -8.63 3.34
CA CYS A 58 -8.33 -9.04 4.07
C CYS A 58 -8.67 -9.37 5.53
N LYS A 59 -9.12 -10.61 5.77
CA LYS A 59 -9.74 -11.03 7.04
C LYS A 59 -8.82 -10.98 8.27
N ARG A 60 -7.50 -11.01 8.07
CA ARG A 60 -6.50 -10.97 9.15
C ARG A 60 -5.86 -9.60 9.35
N LEU A 61 -6.28 -8.58 8.60
CA LEU A 61 -5.70 -7.25 8.72
C LEU A 61 -6.14 -6.64 10.05
N GLU A 62 -5.19 -6.50 10.97
CA GLU A 62 -5.45 -5.96 12.31
C GLU A 62 -5.13 -4.47 12.40
N THR A 63 -4.12 -4.03 11.66
CA THR A 63 -3.64 -2.64 11.73
C THR A 63 -3.01 -2.17 10.44
N LEU A 64 -3.12 -0.86 10.18
CA LEU A 64 -2.31 -0.19 9.18
C LEU A 64 -0.94 0.12 9.80
N SER A 65 0.14 -0.28 9.13
CA SER A 65 1.51 0.01 9.60
C SER A 65 1.76 1.52 9.68
N ARG A 66 2.75 1.93 10.48
CA ARG A 66 3.20 3.33 10.55
C ARG A 66 3.64 3.91 9.20
N GLY A 67 4.02 3.06 8.24
CA GLY A 67 4.37 3.47 6.89
C GLY A 67 3.28 4.23 6.14
N ILE A 68 2.02 4.16 6.59
CA ILE A 68 0.91 4.97 6.05
C ILE A 68 1.21 6.47 6.11
N GLN A 69 2.04 6.93 7.07
CA GLN A 69 2.44 8.32 7.19
C GLN A 69 3.23 8.85 5.97
N HIS A 70 3.80 7.94 5.16
CA HIS A 70 4.54 8.29 3.95
C HIS A 70 3.63 8.46 2.73
N LEU A 71 2.34 8.07 2.83
CA LEU A 71 1.34 8.23 1.77
C LEU A 71 0.78 9.66 1.77
N THR A 72 1.65 10.64 1.57
CA THR A 72 1.31 12.06 1.72
C THR A 72 0.33 12.57 0.66
N ALA A 73 0.23 11.92 -0.50
CA ALA A 73 -0.73 12.24 -1.55
C ALA A 73 -2.09 11.54 -1.39
N LEU A 74 -2.26 10.71 -0.35
CA LEU A 74 -3.45 9.89 -0.18
C LEU A 74 -4.65 10.79 0.09
N GLN A 75 -5.64 10.70 -0.80
CA GLN A 75 -6.90 11.39 -0.64
C GLN A 75 -7.72 10.60 0.38
N THR A 76 -7.55 10.92 1.65
CA THR A 76 -8.58 10.58 2.63
C THR A 76 -9.83 11.33 2.17
N GLY A 77 -10.99 10.65 2.13
CA GLY A 77 -12.26 11.21 1.64
C GLY A 77 -12.81 12.36 2.48
N ALA A 78 -12.03 13.41 2.73
CA ALA A 78 -12.52 14.75 2.95
C ALA A 78 -13.01 15.28 1.60
N SER A 79 -14.13 14.73 1.13
CA SER A 79 -15.05 15.51 0.32
C SER A 79 -15.33 16.78 1.11
N LEU A 80 -14.64 17.85 0.78
CA LEU A 80 -14.99 19.17 1.24
C LEU A 80 -16.46 19.38 0.85
N LEU A 81 -17.32 19.49 1.86
CA LEU A 81 -18.53 20.29 1.73
C LEU A 81 -18.12 21.63 1.12
N ARG A 82 -18.46 21.81 -0.16
CA ARG A 82 -18.51 23.10 -0.84
C ARG A 82 -19.82 23.15 -1.61
#